data_AF-K2PPN7-F1
#
_entry.id   AF-K2PPN7-F1
#
_cell.length_a   1.000
_cell.length_b   1.000
_cell.length_c   1.000
_cell.angle_alpha   90.00
_cell.angle_beta   90.00
_cell.angle_gamma   90.00
#
_symmetry.space_group_name_H-M   'P 1'
#
loop_
_entity.id
_entity.type
_entity.pdbx_description
1 polymer ?
#
loop_
_entity_poly.entity_id
_entity_poly.type
_entity_poly.pdbx_seq_one_letter_code
_entity_poly.pdbx_strand_id
1 'polypeptide(L)'
;MLAVCVIAAGQIIFKHAARTLVGLSGDTFSIIELIRLNLAPLSWIALALSAYGLSTIAWIYALRHTPLSVAYMFNALAFIIIPIASSAIFDESLSRSFFLGASLIAAGIVITTI
;
A
#
# COMPACT_ATOMS: atom_id res chain seq x y z
N MET A 1 -0.14 14.20 -1.13
CA MET A 1 0.63 13.27 -2.00
C MET A 1 1.62 12.39 -1.23
N LEU A 2 2.46 12.93 -0.33
CA LEU A 2 3.44 12.11 0.41
C LEU A 2 2.82 10.94 1.20
N ALA A 3 1.72 11.17 1.94
CA ALA A 3 1.02 10.14 2.70
C ALA A 3 0.58 8.95 1.83
N VAL A 4 0.01 9.26 0.66
CA VAL A 4 -0.45 8.27 -0.31
C VAL A 4 0.70 7.37 -0.80
N CYS A 5 1.84 7.97 -1.15
CA CYS A 5 3.02 7.22 -1.59
C CYS A 5 3.58 6.32 -0.47
N VAL A 6 3.49 6.78 0.78
CA VAL A 6 3.99 6.02 1.95
C VAL A 6 3.05 4.86 2.31
N ILE A 7 1.72 5.04 2.24
CA ILE A 7 0.75 3.93 2.35
C ILE A 7 0.96 2.90 1.24
N ALA A 8 1.23 3.36 0.01
CA ALA A 8 1.52 2.49 -1.12
C ALA A 8 2.71 1.57 -0.85
N ALA A 9 3.82 2.15 -0.40
CA ALA A 9 5.01 1.40 -0.04
C ALA A 9 4.70 0.40 1.10
N GLY A 10 3.94 0.80 2.12
CA GLY A 10 3.55 -0.09 3.22
C GLY A 10 2.73 -1.29 2.77
N GLN A 11 1.72 -1.09 1.90
CA GLN A 11 0.88 -2.16 1.37
C GLN A 11 1.66 -3.19 0.54
N ILE A 12 2.61 -2.70 -0.27
CA ILE A 12 3.53 -3.52 -1.07
C ILE A 12 4.40 -4.39 -0.15
N ILE A 13 4.99 -3.80 0.88
CA ILE A 13 5.83 -4.52 1.84
C ILE A 13 5.02 -5.57 2.63
N PHE A 14 3.78 -5.25 3.04
CA PHE A 14 2.88 -6.21 3.68
C PHE A 14 2.59 -7.42 2.80
N LYS A 15 2.31 -7.19 1.51
CA LYS A 15 2.08 -8.26 0.55
C LYS A 15 3.29 -9.16 0.38
N HIS A 16 4.49 -8.58 0.36
CA HIS A 16 5.74 -9.34 0.32
C HIS A 16 5.89 -10.20 1.57
N ALA A 17 5.77 -9.60 2.76
CA ALA A 17 5.89 -10.31 4.03
C ALA A 17 4.86 -11.44 4.17
N ALA A 18 3.61 -11.22 3.75
CA ALA A 18 2.56 -12.25 3.77
C ALA A 18 2.87 -13.45 2.86
N ARG A 19 3.57 -13.24 1.73
CA ARG A 19 4.01 -14.33 0.84
C ARG A 19 5.21 -15.11 1.39
N THR A 20 6.04 -14.47 2.22
CA THR A 20 7.24 -15.08 2.80
C THR A 20 6.99 -15.72 4.18
N LEU A 21 5.80 -15.52 4.76
CA LEU A 21 5.45 -16.09 6.06
C LEU A 21 5.27 -17.61 5.94
N VAL A 22 6.07 -18.35 6.71
CA VAL A 22 6.08 -19.82 6.73
C VAL A 22 5.40 -20.30 8.01
N GLY A 23 4.48 -21.27 7.89
CA GLY A 23 3.72 -21.83 9.02
C GLY A 23 2.19 -21.73 8.89
N LEU A 24 1.68 -21.10 7.82
CA LEU A 24 0.24 -21.05 7.51
C LEU A 24 -0.28 -22.30 6.77
N SER A 25 0.64 -23.16 6.27
CA SER A 25 0.33 -24.28 5.37
C SER A 25 0.14 -25.65 6.06
N GLY A 26 0.11 -25.72 7.39
CA GLY A 26 -0.13 -26.98 8.12
C GLY A 26 1.08 -27.94 8.21
N ASP A 27 2.25 -27.53 7.72
CA ASP A 27 3.49 -28.29 7.87
C ASP A 27 4.00 -28.27 9.32
N THR A 28 4.52 -29.41 9.78
CA THR A 28 5.07 -29.55 11.15
C THR A 28 6.46 -28.93 11.20
N PHE A 29 6.54 -27.66 11.58
CA PHE A 29 7.80 -26.95 11.81
C PHE A 29 8.19 -26.94 13.29
N SER A 30 9.50 -27.02 13.56
CA SER A 30 10.04 -26.78 14.90
C SER A 30 9.94 -25.29 15.27
N ILE A 31 9.66 -24.98 16.54
CA ILE A 31 9.48 -23.60 17.04
C ILE A 31 10.67 -22.71 16.68
N ILE A 32 11.89 -23.25 16.70
CA ILE A 32 13.13 -22.51 16.39
C ILE A 32 13.22 -22.17 14.89
N GLU A 33 12.80 -23.09 14.01
CA GLU A 33 12.77 -22.84 12.56
C GLU A 33 11.69 -21.83 12.21
N LEU A 34 10.52 -21.94 12.86
CA LEU A 34 9.42 -21.00 12.68
C LEU A 34 9.86 -19.58 13.05
N ILE A 35 10.60 -19.41 14.15
CA ILE A 35 11.15 -18.11 14.55
C ILE A 35 12.17 -17.61 13.50
N ARG A 36 13.15 -18.42 13.10
CA ARG A 36 14.19 -17.99 12.14
C ARG A 36 13.63 -17.61 10.77
N LEU A 37 12.69 -18.39 10.25
CA LEU A 37 12.06 -18.14 8.95
C LEU A 37 11.16 -16.89 8.97
N ASN A 38 10.51 -16.61 10.10
CA ASN A 38 9.61 -15.47 10.21
C ASN A 38 10.28 -14.17 10.66
N LEU A 39 11.53 -14.17 11.12
CA LEU A 39 12.24 -12.95 11.55
C LEU A 39 12.35 -11.89 10.43
N ALA A 40 12.66 -12.32 9.21
CA ALA A 40 12.77 -11.44 8.04
C ALA A 40 11.41 -10.87 7.59
N PRO A 41 10.33 -11.64 7.40
CA PRO A 41 9.03 -11.06 7.10
C PRO A 41 8.47 -10.19 8.24
N LEU A 42 8.82 -10.46 9.52
CA LEU A 42 8.43 -9.60 10.63
C LEU A 42 9.09 -8.22 10.56
N SER A 43 10.36 -8.13 10.14
CA SER A 43 11.04 -6.84 9.97
C SER A 43 10.47 -6.04 8.79
N TRP A 44 10.08 -6.72 7.71
CA TRP A 44 9.30 -6.11 6.63
C TRP A 44 7.94 -5.61 7.11
N ILE A 45 7.20 -6.39 7.91
CA ILE A 45 5.95 -5.94 8.54
C ILE A 45 6.17 -4.71 9.42
N ALA A 46 7.23 -4.69 10.23
CA ALA A 46 7.56 -3.55 11.07
C ALA A 46 7.88 -2.30 10.24
N LEU A 47 8.59 -2.45 9.12
CA LEU A 47 8.86 -1.37 8.17
C LEU A 47 7.57 -0.87 7.50
N ALA A 48 6.68 -1.77 7.12
CA ALA A 48 5.37 -1.44 6.57
C ALA A 48 4.48 -0.69 7.58
N LEU A 49 4.47 -1.13 8.84
CA LEU A 49 3.78 -0.44 9.94
C LEU A 49 4.35 0.96 10.17
N SER A 50 5.67 1.10 10.12
CA SER A 50 6.36 2.38 10.30
C SER A 50 6.01 3.35 9.18
N ALA A 51 5.98 2.86 7.93
CA ALA A 51 5.48 3.61 6.79
C ALA A 51 4.00 4.02 7.01
N TYR A 52 3.15 3.09 7.45
CA TYR A 52 1.76 3.39 7.77
C TYR A 52 1.62 4.51 8.81
N GLY A 53 2.38 4.44 9.90
CA GLY A 53 2.41 5.49 10.93
C GLY A 53 2.83 6.85 10.37
N LEU A 54 3.91 6.89 9.59
CA LEU A 54 4.37 8.11 8.91
C LEU A 54 3.33 8.68 7.96
N SER A 55 2.64 7.82 7.22
CA SER A 55 1.56 8.23 6.35
C SER A 55 0.38 8.81 7.11
N THR A 56 -0.03 8.18 8.21
CA THR A 56 -1.11 8.69 9.07
C THR A 56 -0.77 10.08 9.60
N ILE A 57 0.47 10.31 10.02
CA ILE A 57 0.92 11.63 10.48
C ILE A 57 0.87 12.65 9.32
N ALA A 58 1.39 12.29 8.14
CA ALA A 58 1.35 13.15 6.96
C ALA A 58 -0.10 13.44 6.50
N TRP A 59 -1.00 12.47 6.65
CA TRP A 59 -2.43 12.60 6.34
C TRP A 59 -3.12 13.56 7.31
N ILE A 60 -2.91 13.40 8.62
CA ILE A 60 -3.45 14.31 9.64
C ILE A 60 -2.94 15.74 9.40
N TYR A 61 -1.66 15.89 9.06
CA TYR A 61 -1.09 17.19 8.72
C TYR A 61 -1.71 17.82 7.47
N ALA A 62 -1.97 17.02 6.43
CA ALA A 62 -2.65 17.47 5.22
C ALA A 62 -4.09 17.91 5.49
N LEU A 63 -4.84 17.17 6.32
CA LEU A 63 -6.19 17.51 6.75
C LEU A 63 -6.26 18.82 7.56
N ARG A 64 -5.18 19.19 8.25
CA ARG A 64 -5.12 20.49 8.96
C ARG A 64 -5.05 21.70 8.02
N HIS A 65 -4.52 21.53 6.80
CA HIS A 65 -4.25 22.65 5.89
C HIS A 65 -5.13 22.62 4.63
N THR A 66 -5.88 21.53 4.41
CA THR A 66 -6.64 21.30 3.19
C THR A 66 -8.08 20.93 3.53
N PRO A 67 -9.09 21.50 2.85
CA PRO A 67 -10.46 21.07 2.99
C PRO A 67 -10.60 19.56 2.79
N LEU A 68 -11.46 18.93 3.58
CA LEU A 68 -11.62 17.47 3.58
C LEU A 68 -11.93 16.91 2.17
N SER A 69 -12.73 17.65 1.38
CA SER A 69 -13.10 17.30 0.00
C SER A 69 -11.87 17.19 -0.91
N VAL A 70 -10.99 18.19 -0.89
CA VAL A 70 -9.77 18.23 -1.71
C VAL A 70 -8.76 17.18 -1.23
N ALA A 71 -8.63 16.98 0.08
CA ALA A 71 -7.75 15.94 0.63
C ALA A 71 -8.16 14.53 0.17
N TYR A 72 -9.46 14.23 0.16
CA TYR A 72 -9.98 12.94 -0.31
C TYR A 72 -9.71 12.70 -1.81
N MET A 73 -9.76 13.74 -2.64
CA MET A 73 -9.41 13.64 -4.07
C MET A 73 -7.95 13.24 -4.27
N PHE A 74 -7.03 13.84 -3.50
CA PHE A 74 -5.62 13.42 -3.53
C PHE A 74 -5.42 11.99 -3.00
N ASN A 75 -6.26 11.54 -2.06
CA ASN A 75 -6.25 10.16 -1.61
C ASN A 75 -6.76 9.20 -2.70
N ALA A 76 -7.66 9.63 -3.58
CA ALA A 76 -8.13 8.80 -4.68
C ALA A 76 -7.00 8.46 -5.69
N LEU A 77 -5.99 9.33 -5.86
CA LEU A 77 -4.78 9.02 -6.63
C LEU A 77 -4.01 7.82 -6.08
N ALA A 78 -4.17 7.49 -4.79
CA ALA A 78 -3.59 6.29 -4.19
C ALA A 78 -4.04 5.02 -4.92
N PHE A 79 -5.32 4.94 -5.29
CA PHE A 79 -5.87 3.77 -6.00
C PHE A 79 -5.24 3.55 -7.37
N ILE A 80 -4.57 4.55 -7.94
CA ILE A 80 -3.83 4.46 -9.20
C ILE A 80 -2.34 4.21 -8.94
N ILE A 81 -1.73 4.97 -8.03
CA ILE A 81 -0.28 4.90 -7.76
C ILE A 81 0.10 3.58 -7.09
N ILE A 82 -0.70 3.09 -6.12
CA ILE A 82 -0.40 1.87 -5.36
C ILE A 82 -0.30 0.66 -6.30
N PRO A 83 -1.30 0.35 -7.16
CA PRO A 83 -1.25 -0.86 -7.97
C PRO A 83 -0.22 -0.76 -9.10
N ILE A 84 0.05 0.43 -9.63
CA ILE A 84 1.13 0.64 -10.62
C ILE A 84 2.50 0.38 -9.98
N ALA A 85 2.78 0.96 -8.81
CA ALA A 85 4.02 0.72 -8.09
C ALA A 85 4.16 -0.75 -7.70
N SER A 86 3.07 -1.38 -7.24
CA SER A 86 3.02 -2.81 -6.91
C SER A 86 3.27 -3.68 -8.14
N SER A 87 2.70 -3.35 -9.29
CA SER A 87 2.92 -4.04 -10.55
C SER A 87 4.36 -3.95 -11.01
N ALA A 88 4.97 -2.76 -10.91
CA ALA A 88 6.37 -2.55 -11.29
C ALA A 88 7.37 -3.27 -10.37
N ILE A 89 7.05 -3.43 -9.07
CA ILE A 89 7.93 -4.09 -8.09
C ILE A 89 7.74 -5.61 -8.06
N PHE A 90 6.51 -6.09 -8.24
CA PHE A 90 6.19 -7.52 -8.15
C PHE A 90 5.95 -8.21 -9.50
N ASP A 91 6.16 -7.50 -10.61
CA ASP A 91 5.93 -7.98 -11.98
C ASP A 91 4.51 -8.53 -12.20
N GLU A 92 3.54 -7.99 -11.45
CA GLU A 92 2.16 -8.43 -11.53
C GLU A 92 1.46 -7.77 -12.71
N SER A 93 0.89 -8.58 -13.60
CA SER A 93 0.14 -8.09 -14.75
C SER A 93 -1.17 -7.41 -14.29
N LEU A 94 -1.24 -6.09 -14.46
CA LEU A 94 -2.47 -5.34 -14.23
C LEU A 94 -3.50 -5.65 -15.32
N SER A 95 -4.73 -5.97 -14.91
CA SER A 95 -5.83 -6.23 -15.85
C SER A 95 -6.15 -4.99 -16.70
N ARG A 96 -6.59 -5.19 -17.96
CA ARG A 96 -7.11 -4.10 -18.81
C ARG A 96 -8.26 -3.34 -18.14
N SER A 97 -9.06 -4.03 -17.31
CA SER A 97 -10.14 -3.40 -16.52
C SER A 97 -9.61 -2.42 -15.48
N PHE A 98 -8.40 -2.63 -14.94
CA PHE A 98 -7.77 -1.71 -14.00
C PHE A 98 -7.49 -0.37 -14.68
N PHE A 99 -6.93 -0.38 -15.89
CA PHE A 99 -6.65 0.85 -16.64
C PHE A 99 -7.92 1.64 -16.97
N LEU A 100 -9.03 0.95 -17.30
CA LEU A 100 -10.35 1.57 -17.48
C LEU A 100 -10.85 2.24 -16.19
N GLY A 101 -10.80 1.53 -15.07
CA GLY A 101 -11.19 2.07 -13.76
C GLY A 101 -10.32 3.24 -13.32
N ALA A 102 -9.00 3.13 -13.47
CA ALA A 102 -8.04 4.19 -13.17
C ALA A 102 -8.31 5.46 -14.00
N SER A 103 -8.64 5.30 -15.28
CA SER A 103 -9.02 6.41 -16.15
C SER A 103 -10.30 7.10 -15.68
N LEU A 104 -11.30 6.33 -15.22
CA LEU A 104 -12.54 6.86 -14.65
C LEU A 104 -12.29 7.66 -13.36
N ILE A 105 -11.44 7.14 -12.47
CA ILE A 105 -11.05 7.82 -11.23
C ILE A 105 -10.33 9.14 -11.56
N ALA A 106 -9.36 9.09 -12.48
CA ALA A 106 -8.65 10.29 -12.92
C ALA A 106 -9.60 11.33 -13.53
N ALA A 107 -10.53 10.91 -14.38
CA ALA A 107 -11.56 11.78 -14.94
C ALA A 107 -12.46 12.40 -13.86
N GLY A 108 -12.89 11.61 -12.87
CA GLY A 108 -13.69 12.11 -11.74
C GLY A 108 -12.95 13.14 -10.90
N ILE A 109 -11.64 12.97 -10.70
CA ILE A 109 -10.80 13.96 -10.01
C ILE A 109 -10.74 15.27 -10.82
N VAL A 110 -10.49 15.18 -12.12
CA VAL A 110 -10.46 16.36 -13.01
C VAL A 110 -11.79 17.11 -12.95
N ILE A 111 -12.92 16.41 -13.09
CA ILE A 111 -14.26 17.02 -13.02
C ILE A 111 -14.49 17.73 -11.69
N THR A 112 -14.08 17.14 -10.58
CA THR A 112 -14.28 17.73 -9.25
C THR A 112 -13.35 18.93 -8.99
N THR A 113 -12.29 19.10 -9.81
CA THR A 113 -11.32 20.19 -9.68
C THR A 113 -11.68 21.41 -10.54
N ILE A 114 -12.61 21.26 -11.50
CA ILE A 114 -13.13 22.33 -12.37
C ILE A 114 -14.25 23.07 -11.63
#